data_AF-A0A7V9DR80-F1
#
_entry.id   AF-A0A7V9DR80-F1
#
_cell.length_a   1.000
_cell.length_b   1.000
_cell.length_c   1.000
_cell.angle_alpha   90.00
_cell.angle_beta   90.00
_cell.angle_gamma   90.00
#
_symmetry.space_group_name_H-M   'P 1'
#
loop_
_entity.id
_entity.type
_entity.pdbx_description
1 polymer ?
#
loop_
_entity_poly.entity_id
_entity_poly.type
_entity_poly.pdbx_seq_one_letter_code
_entity_poly.pdbx_strand_id
1 'polypeptide(L)'
;MPSETFQHLSDPDVVALTAYLRTLKPTGQPTQPPLPFEKKTRELIAKGELKPTADFVREERALAPVDLGPRHAFGRYMTRVTCAECHGAELKGRGTPDLIVAGGYSREDFERLMTEGAAPGGRKLNDMMVGVAKTRFAYLTPREREALYAYLKARAEQSQ
;
A
#
# COMPACT_ATOMS: atom_id res chain seq x y z
N MET A 1 -9.05 -6.56 5.75
CA MET A 1 -8.76 -5.15 5.43
C MET A 1 -7.42 -4.80 6.06
N PRO A 2 -6.45 -4.24 5.31
CA PRO A 2 -5.13 -3.85 5.81
C PRO A 2 -5.25 -2.56 6.66
N SER A 3 -5.88 -2.69 7.81
CA SER A 3 -6.27 -1.53 8.64
C SER A 3 -5.04 -0.85 9.25
N GLU A 4 -3.96 -1.59 9.45
CA GLU A 4 -2.64 -1.11 9.83
C GLU A 4 -2.04 -0.12 8.83
N THR A 5 -2.41 -0.22 7.54
CA THR A 5 -2.02 0.76 6.51
C THR A 5 -2.98 1.95 6.50
N PHE A 6 -4.29 1.69 6.54
CA PHE A 6 -5.32 2.74 6.46
C PHE A 6 -5.47 3.59 7.72
N GLN A 7 -4.91 3.18 8.86
CA GLN A 7 -4.85 4.03 10.06
C GLN A 7 -4.10 5.36 9.83
N HIS A 8 -3.43 5.50 8.68
CA HIS A 8 -2.64 6.66 8.29
C HIS A 8 -3.29 7.51 7.19
N LEU A 9 -4.52 7.20 6.75
CA LEU A 9 -5.28 8.08 5.88
C LEU A 9 -5.46 9.44 6.54
N SER A 10 -5.39 10.51 5.74
CA SER A 10 -5.60 11.87 6.22
C SER A 10 -7.07 12.10 6.59
N ASP A 11 -7.34 12.99 7.54
CA ASP A 11 -8.73 13.35 7.90
C ASP A 11 -9.55 13.78 6.67
N PRO A 12 -9.04 14.64 5.75
CA PRO A 12 -9.77 14.97 4.53
C PRO A 12 -10.12 13.77 3.66
N ASP A 13 -9.23 12.78 3.53
CA ASP A 13 -9.48 11.59 2.72
C ASP A 13 -10.52 10.66 3.36
N VAL A 14 -10.46 10.49 4.69
CA VAL A 14 -11.49 9.72 5.43
C VAL A 14 -12.86 10.40 5.28
N VAL A 15 -12.91 11.72 5.38
CA VAL A 15 -14.15 12.50 5.17
C VAL A 15 -14.66 12.35 3.74
N ALA A 16 -13.80 12.50 2.74
CA ALA A 16 -14.17 12.40 1.32
C ALA A 16 -14.68 10.99 0.98
N LEU A 17 -13.97 9.94 1.41
CA LEU A 17 -14.38 8.55 1.22
C LEU A 17 -15.74 8.28 1.90
N THR A 18 -15.90 8.71 3.16
CA THR A 18 -17.16 8.53 3.89
C THR A 18 -18.31 9.27 3.23
N ALA A 19 -18.09 10.50 2.78
CA ALA A 19 -19.10 11.30 2.08
C ALA A 19 -19.52 10.63 0.76
N TYR A 20 -18.56 10.17 -0.04
CA TYR A 20 -18.84 9.47 -1.29
C TYR A 20 -19.60 8.15 -1.05
N LEU A 21 -19.16 7.31 -0.11
CA LEU A 21 -19.82 6.04 0.20
C LEU A 21 -21.28 6.22 0.65
N ARG A 22 -21.59 7.32 1.35
CA ARG A 22 -22.96 7.67 1.75
C ARG A 22 -23.88 8.05 0.58
N THR A 23 -23.34 8.39 -0.58
CA THR A 23 -24.13 8.63 -1.80
C THR A 23 -24.58 7.33 -2.48
N LEU A 24 -23.93 6.22 -2.16
CA LEU A 24 -24.18 4.92 -2.80
C LEU A 24 -25.30 4.19 -2.06
N LYS A 25 -26.21 3.58 -2.82
CA LYS A 25 -27.18 2.64 -2.26
C LYS A 25 -26.48 1.31 -1.97
N PRO A 26 -26.62 0.73 -0.76
CA PRO A 26 -26.16 -0.62 -0.50
C PRO A 26 -26.73 -1.58 -1.56
N THR A 27 -25.88 -2.44 -2.08
CA THR A 27 -26.22 -3.45 -3.09
C THR A 27 -25.52 -4.77 -2.77
N GLY A 28 -25.90 -5.84 -3.44
CA GLY A 28 -25.38 -7.19 -3.21
C GLY A 28 -26.13 -7.98 -2.14
N GLN A 29 -25.57 -9.12 -1.77
CA GLN A 29 -26.15 -10.00 -0.75
C GLN A 29 -25.71 -9.55 0.65
N PRO A 30 -26.56 -9.73 1.68
CA PRO A 30 -26.16 -9.52 3.06
C PRO A 30 -24.87 -10.30 3.38
N THR A 31 -23.95 -9.66 4.10
CA THR A 31 -22.78 -10.36 4.64
C THR A 31 -23.26 -11.48 5.56
N GLN A 32 -22.84 -12.71 5.28
CA GLN A 32 -23.17 -13.84 6.16
C GLN A 32 -22.58 -13.61 7.56
N PRO A 33 -23.25 -14.07 8.62
CA PRO A 33 -22.68 -13.99 9.96
C PRO A 33 -21.32 -14.72 9.99
N PRO A 34 -20.34 -14.22 10.74
CA PRO A 34 -19.04 -14.85 10.82
C PRO A 34 -19.20 -16.29 11.34
N LEU A 35 -18.60 -17.24 10.63
CA LEU A 35 -18.57 -18.63 11.07
C LEU A 35 -17.70 -18.73 12.33
N PRO A 36 -18.04 -19.61 13.29
CA PRO A 36 -17.17 -19.88 14.42
C PRO A 36 -15.79 -20.34 13.92
N PHE A 37 -14.73 -19.86 14.56
CA PHE A 37 -13.38 -20.35 14.24
C PHE A 37 -13.30 -21.87 14.43
N GLU A 38 -12.77 -22.56 13.43
CA GLU A 38 -12.42 -23.97 13.50
C GLU A 38 -11.36 -24.19 14.59
N LYS A 39 -11.25 -25.44 15.09
CA LYS A 39 -10.29 -25.81 16.14
C LYS A 39 -8.86 -25.36 15.80
N LYS A 40 -8.43 -25.60 14.56
CA LYS A 40 -7.11 -25.19 14.06
C LYS A 40 -6.90 -23.68 14.15
N THR A 41 -7.87 -22.88 13.73
CA THR A 41 -7.79 -21.42 13.81
C THR A 41 -7.69 -20.94 15.25
N ARG A 42 -8.44 -21.56 16.18
CA ARG A 42 -8.33 -21.24 17.62
C ARG A 42 -6.96 -21.56 18.18
N GLU A 43 -6.36 -22.68 17.78
CA GLU A 43 -4.99 -23.06 18.18
C GLU A 43 -3.95 -22.06 17.66
N LEU A 44 -4.08 -21.62 16.40
CA LEU A 44 -3.19 -20.59 15.82
C LEU A 44 -3.31 -19.24 16.55
N ILE A 45 -4.54 -18.84 16.93
CA ILE A 45 -4.76 -17.63 17.73
C ILE A 45 -4.13 -17.79 19.12
N ALA A 46 -4.34 -18.94 19.79
CA ALA A 46 -3.78 -19.20 21.12
C ALA A 46 -2.24 -19.21 21.13
N LYS A 47 -1.60 -19.65 20.04
CA LYS A 47 -0.15 -19.59 19.84
C LYS A 47 0.37 -18.23 19.39
N GLY A 48 -0.51 -17.28 19.08
CA GLY A 48 -0.15 -15.97 18.54
C GLY A 48 0.30 -15.98 17.07
N GLU A 49 0.15 -17.12 16.38
CA GLU A 49 0.47 -17.29 14.96
C GLU A 49 -0.57 -16.61 14.06
N LEU A 50 -1.81 -16.47 14.55
CA LEU A 50 -2.85 -15.66 13.90
C LEU A 50 -3.28 -14.53 14.85
N LYS A 51 -2.86 -13.31 14.53
CA LYS A 51 -3.18 -12.12 15.33
C LYS A 51 -4.41 -11.38 14.82
N PRO A 52 -5.22 -10.77 15.70
CA PRO A 52 -6.23 -9.79 15.32
C PRO A 52 -5.62 -8.58 14.60
N THR A 53 -6.32 -8.01 13.63
CA THR A 53 -5.90 -6.76 12.94
C THR A 53 -5.64 -5.61 13.92
N ALA A 54 -6.36 -5.54 15.03
CA ALA A 54 -6.14 -4.54 16.06
C ALA A 54 -4.72 -4.58 16.64
N ASP A 55 -4.08 -5.75 16.66
CA ASP A 55 -2.73 -5.92 17.19
C ASP A 55 -1.72 -5.39 16.19
N PHE A 56 -1.86 -5.71 14.90
CA PHE A 56 -1.06 -5.13 13.81
C PHE A 56 -1.16 -3.60 13.79
N VAL A 57 -2.35 -3.03 13.95
CA VAL A 57 -2.54 -1.57 14.05
C VAL A 57 -1.72 -0.98 15.19
N ARG A 58 -1.70 -1.61 16.38
CA ARG A 58 -0.93 -1.14 17.53
C ARG A 58 0.57 -1.28 17.29
N GLU A 59 1.01 -2.43 16.78
CA GLU A 59 2.41 -2.74 16.51
C GLU A 59 3.01 -1.80 15.45
N GLU A 60 2.25 -1.46 14.40
CA GLU A 60 2.74 -0.67 13.28
C GLU A 60 2.47 0.84 13.40
N ARG A 61 1.78 1.28 14.46
CA ARG A 61 1.38 2.70 14.64
C ARG A 61 2.52 3.70 14.48
N ALA A 62 3.69 3.35 15.02
CA ALA A 62 4.88 4.19 14.99
C ALA A 62 5.71 4.03 13.71
N LEU A 63 5.42 3.01 12.90
CA LEU A 63 6.15 2.73 11.67
C LEU A 63 5.62 3.62 10.54
N ALA A 64 6.54 4.14 9.74
CA ALA A 64 6.21 4.96 8.58
C ALA A 64 7.36 4.94 7.58
N PRO A 65 7.09 5.27 6.31
CA PRO A 65 8.16 5.58 5.38
C PRO A 65 8.97 6.79 5.89
N VAL A 66 10.26 6.85 5.56
CA VAL A 66 11.18 7.92 5.98
C VAL A 66 10.64 9.31 5.61
N ASP A 67 10.85 10.30 6.48
CA ASP A 67 10.50 11.68 6.18
C ASP A 67 11.63 12.38 5.42
N LEU A 68 11.38 12.72 4.16
CA LEU A 68 12.32 13.44 3.28
C LEU A 68 11.98 14.92 3.17
N GLY A 69 11.15 15.44 4.08
CA GLY A 69 10.77 16.83 4.17
C GLY A 69 9.56 17.22 3.30
N PRO A 70 9.13 18.50 3.39
CA PRO A 70 7.85 18.96 2.86
C PRO A 70 7.66 18.74 1.37
N ARG A 71 8.75 18.81 0.59
CA ARG A 71 8.71 18.59 -0.86
C ARG A 71 8.20 17.20 -1.23
N HIS A 72 8.49 16.19 -0.40
CA HIS A 72 8.11 14.81 -0.66
C HIS A 72 6.96 14.31 0.22
N ALA A 73 6.36 15.18 1.04
CA ALA A 73 5.30 14.80 1.98
C ALA A 73 4.12 14.11 1.30
N PHE A 74 3.71 14.58 0.10
CA PHE A 74 2.62 13.95 -0.64
C PHE A 74 2.98 12.56 -1.18
N GLY A 75 4.18 12.38 -1.74
CA GLY A 75 4.64 11.07 -2.20
C GLY A 75 4.84 10.08 -1.04
N ARG A 76 5.35 10.56 0.10
CA ARG A 76 5.44 9.80 1.34
C ARG A 76 4.07 9.34 1.83
N TYR A 77 3.08 10.23 1.83
CA TYR A 77 1.71 9.90 2.19
C TYR A 77 1.15 8.81 1.25
N MET A 78 1.24 9.02 -0.07
CA MET A 78 0.72 8.08 -1.07
C MET A 78 1.36 6.69 -0.94
N THR A 79 2.69 6.61 -0.79
CA THR A 79 3.37 5.32 -0.57
C THR A 79 2.95 4.66 0.75
N ARG A 80 2.75 5.44 1.82
CA ARG A 80 2.29 4.95 3.12
C ARG A 80 0.91 4.31 3.04
N VAL A 81 -0.03 4.87 2.28
CA VAL A 81 -1.41 4.36 2.24
C VAL A 81 -1.71 3.42 1.07
N THR A 82 -0.76 3.27 0.13
CA THR A 82 -0.95 2.47 -1.10
C THR A 82 0.07 1.34 -1.25
N CYS A 83 1.36 1.63 -1.04
CA CYS A 83 2.44 0.68 -1.31
C CYS A 83 2.80 -0.14 -0.06
N ALA A 84 2.71 0.48 1.12
CA ALA A 84 3.05 -0.15 2.39
C ALA A 84 2.19 -1.37 2.73
N GLU A 85 0.98 -1.48 2.17
CA GLU A 85 0.09 -2.65 2.29
C GLU A 85 0.85 -3.95 1.95
N CYS A 86 1.73 -3.92 0.95
CA CYS A 86 2.48 -5.10 0.50
C CYS A 86 3.99 -4.97 0.73
N HIS A 87 4.55 -3.76 0.67
CA HIS A 87 5.99 -3.51 0.82
C HIS A 87 6.40 -3.15 2.26
N GLY A 88 5.44 -3.13 3.17
CA GLY A 88 5.61 -2.84 4.58
C GLY A 88 5.68 -1.36 4.94
N ALA A 89 5.49 -1.07 6.23
CA ALA A 89 5.33 0.29 6.74
C ALA A 89 6.54 1.21 6.44
N GLU A 90 7.75 0.65 6.38
CA GLU A 90 8.99 1.36 6.03
C GLU A 90 9.41 1.18 4.55
N LEU A 91 8.59 0.49 3.76
CA LEU A 91 8.82 0.15 2.35
C LEU A 91 10.03 -0.76 2.08
N LYS A 92 10.51 -1.47 3.12
CA LYS A 92 11.69 -2.36 3.07
C LYS A 92 11.40 -3.77 2.52
N GLY A 93 10.14 -4.07 2.22
CA GLY A 93 9.70 -5.37 1.72
C GLY A 93 9.36 -6.37 2.83
N ARG A 94 8.35 -7.22 2.59
CA ARG A 94 7.93 -8.31 3.50
C ARG A 94 7.59 -9.56 2.70
N GLY A 95 8.60 -10.24 2.16
CA GLY A 95 8.41 -11.22 1.07
C GLY A 95 8.12 -10.57 -0.29
N THR A 96 8.13 -9.24 -0.33
CA THR A 96 8.10 -8.35 -1.48
C THR A 96 9.42 -7.58 -1.56
N PRO A 97 9.80 -7.00 -2.71
CA PRO A 97 11.04 -6.22 -2.82
C PRO A 97 11.02 -4.94 -1.96
N ASP A 98 12.18 -4.50 -1.51
CA ASP A 98 12.36 -3.12 -1.04
C ASP A 98 12.12 -2.14 -2.19
N LEU A 99 11.37 -1.07 -1.94
CA LEU A 99 11.08 -0.05 -2.93
C LEU A 99 12.26 0.89 -3.25
N ILE A 100 13.43 0.73 -2.62
CA ILE A 100 14.67 1.36 -3.11
C ILE A 100 14.98 0.98 -4.56
N VAL A 101 14.43 -0.14 -5.06
CA VAL A 101 14.58 -0.59 -6.45
C VAL A 101 14.09 0.46 -7.46
N ALA A 102 13.13 1.31 -7.08
CA ALA A 102 12.65 2.42 -7.91
C ALA A 102 13.74 3.45 -8.18
N GLY A 103 14.79 3.51 -7.35
CA GLY A 103 15.97 4.36 -7.57
C GLY A 103 16.72 4.04 -8.86
N GLY A 104 16.61 2.82 -9.38
CA GLY A 104 17.20 2.42 -10.67
C GLY A 104 16.33 2.71 -11.89
N TYR A 105 15.13 3.28 -11.71
CA TYR A 105 14.16 3.43 -12.80
C TYR A 105 14.24 4.85 -13.37
N SER A 106 14.16 4.95 -14.70
CA SER A 106 13.82 6.23 -15.35
C SER A 106 12.39 6.64 -15.00
N ARG A 107 12.04 7.89 -15.29
CA ARG A 107 10.66 8.36 -15.08
C ARG A 107 9.68 7.59 -15.97
N GLU A 108 10.09 7.35 -17.20
CA GLU A 108 9.32 6.65 -18.23
C GLU A 108 9.10 5.18 -17.86
N ASP A 109 10.15 4.50 -17.36
CA ASP A 109 10.04 3.12 -16.90
C ASP A 109 9.15 3.00 -15.67
N PHE A 110 9.21 3.97 -14.76
CA PHE A 110 8.32 3.99 -13.60
C PHE A 110 6.86 4.23 -14.02
N GLU A 111 6.61 5.14 -14.96
CA GLU A 111 5.27 5.37 -15.49
C GLU A 111 4.70 4.09 -16.12
N ARG A 112 5.49 3.41 -16.96
CA ARG A 112 5.09 2.12 -17.56
C ARG A 112 4.87 1.02 -16.53
N LEU A 113 5.69 0.95 -15.48
CA LEU A 113 5.43 0.05 -14.35
C LEU A 113 4.05 0.33 -13.76
N MET A 114 3.73 1.59 -13.50
CA MET A 114 2.52 1.98 -12.78
C MET A 114 1.24 1.87 -13.62
N THR A 115 1.34 1.96 -14.94
CA THR A 115 0.16 1.91 -15.83
C THR A 115 0.00 0.57 -16.55
N GLU A 116 1.11 -0.06 -16.95
CA GLU A 116 1.12 -1.29 -17.76
C GLU A 116 1.55 -2.52 -16.96
N GLY A 117 2.13 -2.34 -15.77
CA GLY A 117 2.76 -3.43 -15.02
C GLY A 117 4.01 -3.97 -15.71
N ALA A 118 4.72 -3.12 -16.47
CA ALA A 118 5.93 -3.50 -17.19
C ALA A 118 7.18 -2.98 -16.45
N ALA A 119 8.08 -3.88 -16.05
CA ALA A 119 9.35 -3.46 -15.43
C ALA A 119 10.41 -3.07 -16.47
N PRO A 120 11.34 -2.16 -16.11
CA PRO A 120 12.48 -1.83 -16.96
C PRO A 120 13.31 -3.07 -17.31
N GLY A 121 13.80 -3.10 -18.56
CA GLY A 121 14.62 -4.17 -19.10
C GLY A 121 13.88 -5.49 -19.35
N GLY A 122 12.54 -5.48 -19.40
CA GLY A 122 11.75 -6.69 -19.66
C GLY A 122 11.73 -7.70 -18.52
N ARG A 123 12.14 -7.28 -17.31
CA ARG A 123 12.12 -8.15 -16.12
C ARG A 123 10.70 -8.60 -15.81
N LYS A 124 10.56 -9.88 -15.45
CA LYS A 124 9.28 -10.42 -15.01
C LYS A 124 8.95 -9.90 -13.61
N LEU A 125 7.77 -9.31 -13.46
CA LEU A 125 7.19 -8.94 -12.16
C LEU A 125 6.34 -10.07 -11.61
N ASN A 126 6.13 -10.06 -10.30
CA ASN A 126 5.11 -10.89 -9.67
C ASN A 126 3.71 -10.49 -10.20
N ASP A 127 2.85 -11.47 -10.47
CA ASP A 127 1.52 -11.27 -11.04
C ASP A 127 0.64 -10.34 -10.18
N MET A 128 0.83 -10.34 -8.86
CA MET A 128 0.16 -9.39 -7.95
C MET A 128 0.52 -7.95 -8.32
N MET A 129 1.81 -7.64 -8.45
CA MET A 129 2.28 -6.29 -8.79
C MET A 129 1.76 -5.84 -10.16
N VAL A 130 1.75 -6.76 -11.14
CA VAL A 130 1.17 -6.51 -12.48
C VAL A 130 -0.32 -6.19 -12.37
N GLY A 131 -1.05 -6.97 -11.56
CA GLY A 131 -2.48 -6.77 -11.32
C GLY A 131 -2.78 -5.42 -10.70
N VAL A 132 -2.09 -5.03 -9.61
CA VAL A 132 -2.35 -3.73 -8.95
C VAL A 132 -1.93 -2.55 -9.81
N ALA A 133 -0.88 -2.66 -10.63
CA ALA A 133 -0.53 -1.63 -11.59
C ALA A 133 -1.71 -1.31 -12.52
N LYS A 134 -2.24 -2.34 -13.20
CA LYS A 134 -3.31 -2.16 -14.19
C LYS A 134 -4.67 -1.81 -13.60
N THR A 135 -4.97 -2.30 -12.40
CA THR A 135 -6.32 -2.20 -11.82
C THR A 135 -6.46 -1.11 -10.76
N ARG A 136 -5.35 -0.64 -10.17
CA ARG A 136 -5.35 0.40 -9.14
C ARG A 136 -4.52 1.60 -9.58
N PHE A 137 -3.25 1.39 -9.92
CA PHE A 137 -2.30 2.50 -10.09
C PHE A 137 -2.44 3.23 -11.44
N ALA A 138 -2.97 2.56 -12.46
CA ALA A 138 -3.32 3.17 -13.74
C ALA A 138 -4.36 4.31 -13.60
N TYR A 139 -5.17 4.29 -12.54
CA TYR A 139 -6.18 5.32 -12.25
C TYR A 139 -5.65 6.48 -11.39
N LEU A 140 -4.41 6.40 -10.90
CA LEU A 140 -3.78 7.56 -10.28
C LEU A 140 -3.66 8.68 -11.32
N THR A 141 -3.70 9.92 -10.86
CA THR A 141 -3.40 11.08 -11.68
C THR A 141 -1.91 11.11 -12.03
N PRO A 142 -1.52 11.80 -13.12
CA PRO A 142 -0.10 12.02 -13.42
C PRO A 142 0.66 12.67 -12.26
N ARG A 143 0.01 13.59 -11.53
CA ARG A 143 0.59 14.24 -10.34
C ARG A 143 0.89 13.26 -9.21
N GLU A 144 -0.01 12.31 -8.96
CA GLU A 144 0.19 11.29 -7.93
C GLU A 144 1.32 10.34 -8.30
N ARG A 145 1.38 9.89 -9.56
CA ARG A 145 2.49 9.04 -10.03
C ARG A 145 3.83 9.77 -10.02
N GLU A 146 3.85 11.06 -10.31
CA GLU A 146 5.04 11.90 -10.18
C GLU A 146 5.49 12.00 -8.72
N ALA A 147 4.56 12.27 -7.79
CA ALA A 147 4.88 12.37 -6.37
C ALA A 147 5.41 11.04 -5.81
N LEU A 148 4.83 9.91 -6.21
CA LEU A 148 5.32 8.58 -5.88
C LEU A 148 6.75 8.36 -6.39
N TYR A 149 7.02 8.65 -7.66
CA TYR A 149 8.35 8.50 -8.25
C TYR A 149 9.39 9.39 -7.54
N ALA A 150 9.10 10.67 -7.38
CA ALA A 150 10.01 11.63 -6.76
C ALA A 150 10.37 11.24 -5.32
N TYR A 151 9.39 10.77 -4.53
CA TYR A 151 9.65 10.29 -3.16
C TYR A 151 10.47 8.99 -3.14
N LEU A 152 10.11 8.00 -3.96
CA LEU A 152 10.83 6.72 -3.99
C LEU A 152 12.27 6.87 -4.50
N LYS A 153 12.49 7.76 -5.48
CA LYS A 153 13.82 8.10 -6.00
C LYS A 153 14.69 8.73 -4.90
N ALA A 154 14.18 9.74 -4.21
CA ALA A 154 14.88 10.40 -3.12
C ALA A 154 15.17 9.46 -1.94
N ARG A 155 14.23 8.55 -1.61
CA ARG A 155 14.45 7.51 -0.57
C ARG A 155 15.62 6.59 -0.94
N ALA A 156 15.71 6.19 -2.21
CA ALA A 156 16.80 5.32 -2.67
C ALA A 156 18.17 6.01 -2.61
N GLU A 157 18.23 7.33 -2.87
CA GLU A 157 19.45 8.14 -2.79
C GLU A 157 19.94 8.32 -1.35
N GLN A 158 19.04 8.43 -0.36
CA GLN A 158 19.42 8.50 1.06
C GLN A 158 19.90 7.16 1.63
N SER A 159 19.54 6.04 0.99
CA SER A 159 19.89 4.69 1.47
C SER A 159 21.27 4.22 1.00
N GLN A 160 21.98 5.05 0.21
CA GLN A 160 23.38 4.88 -0.20
C GLN A 160 24.31 5.52 0.83
#